data_AF-A0A370VR37-F1
#
_entry.id   AF-A0A370VR37-F1
#
_cell.length_a   1.000
_cell.length_b   1.000
_cell.length_c   1.000
_cell.angle_alpha   90.00
_cell.angle_beta   90.00
_cell.angle_gamma   90.00
#
_symmetry.space_group_name_H-M   'P 1'
#
loop_
_entity.id
_entity.type
_entity.pdbx_description
1 polymer ?
#
loop_
_entity_poly.entity_id
_entity_poly.type
_entity_poly.pdbx_seq_one_letter_code
_entity_poly.pdbx_strand_id
1 'polypeptide(L)' 'MTTMTPTDLLAATSVRVLRGAPSPEELAAFTAVLTLRLAPAPDPEPARPATAAWSRPDRTRPYTSPRAWHT' A
#
# COMPACT_ATOMS: atom_id res chain seq x y z
N MET A 1 -21.27 23.23 5.72
CA MET A 1 -21.26 21.78 5.51
C MET A 1 -22.05 21.52 4.24
N THR A 2 -21.36 21.41 3.10
CA THR A 2 -22.03 21.25 1.80
C THR A 2 -22.52 19.81 1.70
N THR A 3 -23.84 19.62 1.76
CA THR A 3 -24.46 18.30 1.59
C THR A 3 -24.40 17.95 0.11
N MET A 4 -23.52 17.02 -0.30
CA MET A 4 -23.62 16.45 -1.65
C MET A 4 -24.92 15.65 -1.75
N THR A 5 -25.71 15.91 -2.79
CA THR A 5 -26.91 15.12 -3.04
C THR A 5 -26.51 13.74 -3.57
N PRO A 6 -27.34 12.70 -3.36
CA PRO A 6 -27.04 11.34 -3.85
C PRO A 6 -26.79 11.32 -5.37
N THR A 7 -27.50 12.15 -6.13
CA THR A 7 -27.32 12.29 -7.58
C THR A 7 -25.94 12.84 -7.94
N ASP A 8 -25.41 13.79 -7.16
CA ASP A 8 -24.08 14.32 -7.41
C ASP A 8 -22.99 13.26 -7.18
N LEU A 9 -23.18 12.39 -6.19
CA LEU A 9 -22.28 11.26 -5.94
C LEU A 9 -22.36 10.22 -7.07
N LEU A 10 -23.56 9.95 -7.57
CA LEU A 10 -23.77 9.09 -8.74
C LEU A 10 -23.12 9.69 -9.99
N ALA A 11 -23.26 10.99 -10.23
CA ALA A 11 -22.61 11.67 -11.35
C ALA A 11 -21.08 11.56 -11.25
N ALA A 12 -20.51 11.78 -10.05
CA ALA A 12 -19.07 11.66 -9.80
C ALA A 12 -18.51 10.26 -10.01
N THR A 13 -19.34 9.20 -9.89
CA THR A 13 -18.90 7.80 -9.95
C THR A 13 -19.38 7.08 -11.22
N SER A 14 -20.01 7.79 -12.16
CA SER A 14 -20.55 7.22 -13.39
C SER A 14 -19.62 7.39 -14.59
N VAL A 15 -19.61 6.42 -15.50
CA VAL A 15 -18.86 6.50 -16.77
C VAL A 15 -19.84 6.60 -17.93
N ARG A 16 -19.60 7.56 -18.84
CA ARG A 16 -20.40 7.75 -20.04
C ARG A 16 -19.62 7.33 -21.28
N VAL A 17 -20.22 6.46 -22.09
CA VAL A 17 -19.69 6.13 -23.43
C VAL A 17 -20.00 7.28 -24.38
N LEU A 18 -18.97 7.94 -24.90
CA LEU A 18 -19.11 9.05 -25.85
C LEU A 18 -19.17 8.57 -27.31
N ARG A 19 -18.58 7.41 -27.61
CA ARG A 19 -18.50 6.85 -28.96
C ARG A 19 -18.40 5.33 -28.90
N GLY A 20 -18.97 4.65 -29.89
CA GLY A 20 -19.01 3.19 -29.98
C GLY A 20 -20.22 2.59 -29.28
N ALA A 21 -20.41 1.28 -29.46
CA ALA A 21 -21.47 0.50 -28.83
C ALA A 21 -20.84 -0.76 -28.22
N PRO A 22 -20.17 -0.63 -27.05
CA PRO A 22 -19.54 -1.78 -26.40
C PRO A 22 -20.60 -2.82 -26.03
N SER A 23 -20.23 -4.09 -26.11
CA SER A 23 -21.09 -5.16 -25.66
C SER A 23 -21.28 -5.11 -24.13
N PRO A 24 -22.33 -5.75 -23.59
CA PRO A 24 -22.51 -5.89 -22.15
C PRO A 24 -21.28 -6.50 -21.45
N GLU A 25 -20.63 -7.48 -22.10
CA GLU A 25 -19.44 -8.15 -21.58
C GLU A 25 -18.23 -7.22 -21.53
N GLU A 26 -18.04 -6.37 -22.55
CA GLU A 26 -16.96 -5.38 -22.57
C GLU A 26 -17.15 -4.32 -21.48
N LEU A 27 -18.38 -3.85 -21.27
CA LEU A 27 -18.71 -2.94 -20.17
C LEU A 27 -18.48 -3.58 -18.80
N ALA A 28 -18.81 -4.86 -18.65
CA ALA A 28 -18.56 -5.61 -17.42
C ALA A 28 -17.06 -5.75 -17.14
N ALA A 29 -16.26 -6.12 -18.15
CA ALA A 29 -14.81 -6.23 -18.05
C ALA A 29 -14.16 -4.89 -17.70
N PHE A 30 -14.57 -3.81 -18.37
CA PHE A 30 -14.12 -2.45 -18.09
C PHE A 30 -14.41 -2.04 -16.64
N THR A 31 -15.64 -2.30 -16.17
CA THR A 31 -16.05 -1.98 -14.79
C THR A 31 -15.24 -2.80 -13.78
N ALA A 32 -15.00 -4.09 -14.03
CA ALA A 32 -14.20 -4.94 -13.15
C ALA A 32 -12.76 -4.42 -12.99
N VAL A 33 -12.14 -3.99 -14.10
CA VAL A 33 -10.80 -3.38 -14.07
C VAL A 33 -10.79 -2.09 -13.28
N LEU A 34 -11.77 -1.21 -13.50
CA LEU A 34 -11.89 0.04 -12.74
C LEU A 34 -12.05 -0.23 -11.24
N THR A 35 -12.96 -1.12 -10.85
CA THR A 35 -13.17 -1.48 -9.44
C THR A 35 -11.89 -2.03 -8.80
N LEU A 36 -11.15 -2.88 -9.52
CA LEU A 36 -9.87 -3.40 -9.02
C LEU A 36 -8.81 -2.31 -8.85
N ARG A 37 -8.76 -1.32 -9.75
CA ARG A 37 -7.77 -0.24 -9.72
C ARG A 37 -8.11 0.87 -8.72
N LEU A 38 -9.40 1.12 -8.51
CA LEU A 38 -9.91 2.11 -7.57
C LEU A 38 -10.09 1.52 -6.17
N ALA A 39 -9.98 0.21 -6.01
CA ALA A 39 -9.96 -0.42 -4.71
C ALA A 39 -8.83 0.21 -3.87
N PRO A 40 -9.11 0.70 -2.66
CA PRO A 40 -8.06 1.19 -1.78
C PRO A 40 -7.04 0.09 -1.56
N ALA A 41 -5.76 0.46 -1.56
CA ALA A 41 -4.71 -0.47 -1.19
C ALA A 41 -5.01 -1.03 0.22
N PRO A 42 -4.80 -2.33 0.46
CA PRO A 42 -4.90 -2.85 1.81
C PRO A 42 -3.95 -2.07 2.70
N ASP A 43 -4.38 -1.80 3.93
CA ASP A 43 -3.52 -1.13 4.90
C ASP A 43 -2.21 -1.92 5.02
N PRO A 44 -1.05 -1.23 5.04
CA PRO A 44 0.21 -1.92 5.20
C PRO A 44 0.17 -2.69 6.53
N GLU A 45 0.42 -4.00 6.45
CA GLU A 45 0.64 -4.82 7.64
C GLU A 45 1.67 -4.10 8.54
N PRO A 46 1.44 -4.06 9.87
CA PRO A 46 2.37 -3.41 10.78
C PRO A 46 3.76 -4.01 10.58
N ALA A 47 4.69 -3.17 10.10
CA ALA A 47 6.05 -3.60 9.84
C ALA A 47 6.64 -4.18 11.13
N ARG A 48 7.08 -5.43 11.10
CA ARG A 48 7.82 -6.01 12.22
C ARG A 48 9.03 -5.10 12.47
N PRO A 49 9.29 -4.68 13.72
CA PRO A 49 10.43 -3.83 14.01
C PRO A 49 11.70 -4.51 13.48
N ALA A 50 12.39 -3.84 12.57
CA ALA A 50 13.65 -4.32 12.04
C ALA A 50 14.62 -4.46 13.21
N THR A 51 15.18 -5.65 13.40
CA THR A 51 16.24 -5.84 14.38
C THR A 51 17.44 -5.03 13.90
N ALA A 52 17.81 -3.98 14.65
CA ALA A 52 18.99 -3.19 14.32
C ALA A 52 20.21 -4.12 14.32
N ALA A 53 20.96 -4.17 13.21
CA ALA A 53 22.18 -4.98 13.09
C ALA A 53 23.35 -4.47 13.95
N TRP A 54 23.13 -3.38 14.68
CA TRP A 54 24.12 -2.76 15.54
C TRP A 54 24.17 -3.53 16.86
N SER A 55 25.20 -4.35 17.05
CA SER A 55 25.44 -5.00 18.33
C SER A 55 25.92 -3.98 19.35
N ARG A 56 25.27 -3.95 20.51
CA ARG A 56 25.73 -3.12 21.63
C ARG A 56 27.00 -3.74 22.25
N PRO A 57 28.10 -2.98 22.41
CA PRO A 57 29.34 -3.51 22.97
C PRO A 57 29.17 -4.07 24.39
N ASP A 58 28.28 -3.47 25.21
CA ASP A 58 27.94 -3.95 26.56
C ASP A 58 27.25 -5.32 26.58
N ARG A 59 26.64 -5.73 25.46
CA ARG A 59 25.95 -7.03 25.29
C ARG A 59 26.78 -8.06 24.53
N THR A 60 27.95 -7.65 24.03
CA THR A 60 28.85 -8.54 23.30
C THR A 60 29.89 -9.06 24.28
N ARG A 61 30.07 -10.38 24.36
CA ARG A 61 31.08 -10.97 25.26
C ARG A 61 32.45 -10.33 24.94
N PRO A 62 33.19 -9.83 25.94
CA PRO A 62 34.49 -9.22 25.69
C PRO A 62 35.40 -10.22 24.98
N TYR A 63 35.94 -9.80 23.83
CA TYR A 63 36.92 -10.57 23.08
C TYR A 63 38.14 -10.80 23.98
N THR A 64 38.34 -12.05 24.40
CA THR A 64 39.45 -12.45 25.26
C THR A 64 40.52 -13.04 24.36
N SER A 65 41.45 -12.22 23.87
CA SER A 65 42.72 -12.74 23.35
C SER A 65 43.86 -12.29 24.26
N PRO A 66 44.75 -13.20 24.68
CA PRO A 66 45.88 -12.85 25.56
C PRO A 66 46.91 -11.89 24.94
N ARG A 67 46.80 -11.58 23.64
CA ARG A 67 47.71 -10.68 22.90
C ARG A 67 47.06 -9.36 22.47
N ALA A 68 45.80 -9.13 22.84
CA ALA A 68 45.12 -7.88 22.53
C ALA A 68 45.23 -6.92 23.72
N TRP A 69 46.40 -6.32 23.88
CA TRP A 69 46.59 -5.06 24.61
C TRP A 69 47.63 -4.25 23.84
N HIS A 70 47.27 -3.13 23.22
CA HIS A 70 46.96 -1.82 23.80
C HIS A 70 48.12 -0.89 23.40
N THR A 71 47.95 -0.18 22.29
CA THR A 71 48.61 1.10 22.03
C THR A 71 47.53 2.16 22.06
#